data_AF-A0AAN8FBU5-F1
#
_entry.id   AF-A0AAN8FBU5-F1
#
_cell.length_a   1.000
_cell.length_b   1.000
_cell.length_c   1.000
_cell.angle_alpha   90.00
_cell.angle_beta   90.00
_cell.angle_gamma   90.00
#
_symmetry.space_group_name_H-M   'P 1'
#
loop_
_entity.id
_entity.type
_entity.pdbx_description
1 polymer ?
#
loop_
_entity_poly.entity_id
_entity_poly.type
_entity_poly.pdbx_seq_one_letter_code
_entity_poly.pdbx_strand_id
1 'polypeptide(L)'
;MDAEGWQSRLRSRDHIGRRQQVVLRRGGGGGASLPLASNRTTAGNVQQMRSQEVLGRPRVHASDAERQRSRRQRESSQERAVRLHADRLRHQRGRARETSQERVTRHQEDSERHRELRARETSQERATRHQEDSERHRQLRERETSQERAAGHQEDSERHRQLRERETSQERAARHQEDAHRHRRSRTDEDPEERRVRLTTDAERHRRRRSLPSRMLGITLGGRVAAQDLWNDFADAMSDDYIHQGYNRELAIAFAYFDVLDRMALIGKNLEEMVSPPVAERPVAPSVA
;
A
#
# COMPACT_ATOMS: atom_id res chain seq x y z
N MET A 1 -12.17 -22.13 21.37
CA MET A 1 -11.21 -21.02 21.15
C MET A 1 -11.08 -20.93 19.64
N ASP A 2 -11.93 -20.11 19.03
CA ASP A 2 -12.41 -20.36 17.67
C ASP A 2 -11.73 -19.42 16.67
N ALA A 3 -11.28 -20.01 15.57
CA ALA A 3 -10.41 -19.44 14.55
C ALA A 3 -11.15 -18.63 13.46
N GLU A 4 -12.25 -17.95 13.80
CA GLU A 4 -13.09 -17.23 12.82
C GLU A 4 -13.02 -15.69 12.88
N GLY A 5 -12.09 -15.13 13.67
CA GLY A 5 -12.02 -13.67 13.90
C GLY A 5 -11.31 -12.81 12.83
N TRP A 6 -10.63 -13.41 11.83
CA TRP A 6 -9.70 -12.66 10.97
C TRP A 6 -10.25 -12.20 9.61
N GLN A 7 -11.40 -12.71 9.15
CA GLN A 7 -11.87 -12.43 7.78
C GLN A 7 -12.69 -11.13 7.61
N SER A 8 -13.09 -10.45 8.68
CA SER A 8 -13.98 -9.27 8.56
C SER A 8 -13.29 -7.91 8.33
N ARG A 9 -11.96 -7.83 8.16
CA ARG A 9 -11.25 -6.55 7.93
C ARG A 9 -10.94 -6.20 6.47
N LEU A 10 -11.29 -7.05 5.50
CA LEU A 10 -10.89 -6.86 4.10
C LEU A 10 -11.96 -6.28 3.16
N ARG A 11 -13.13 -5.85 3.65
CA ARG A 11 -14.19 -5.24 2.80
C ARG A 11 -14.55 -3.83 3.22
N SER A 12 -13.63 -2.88 3.20
CA SER A 12 -14.02 -1.46 3.24
C SER A 12 -12.90 -0.48 2.85
N ARG A 13 -12.21 -0.69 1.73
CA ARG A 13 -11.17 0.27 1.31
C ARG A 13 -10.98 0.50 -0.19
N ASP A 14 -11.96 0.18 -1.01
CA ASP A 14 -12.00 0.59 -2.42
C ASP A 14 -13.12 1.59 -2.65
N HIS A 15 -12.81 2.89 -2.63
CA HIS A 15 -13.54 3.95 -3.38
C HIS A 15 -12.95 5.35 -3.15
N ILE A 16 -11.72 5.64 -3.60
CA ILE A 16 -11.31 7.03 -3.89
C ILE A 16 -10.44 7.06 -5.13
N GLY A 17 -11.06 7.34 -6.27
CA GLY A 17 -10.38 7.47 -7.55
C GLY A 17 -11.26 8.15 -8.60
N ARG A 18 -11.74 9.37 -8.32
CA ARG A 18 -12.31 10.24 -9.37
C ARG A 18 -11.37 11.42 -9.61
N ARG A 19 -10.66 11.33 -10.74
CA ARG A 19 -10.01 12.44 -11.43
C ARG A 19 -11.03 13.55 -11.70
N GLN A 20 -10.79 14.75 -11.19
CA GLN A 20 -11.43 15.95 -11.72
C GLN A 20 -10.57 16.47 -12.88
N GLN A 21 -11.19 16.58 -14.06
CA GLN A 21 -10.62 17.32 -15.17
C GLN A 21 -10.81 18.82 -14.91
N VAL A 22 -9.71 19.55 -14.99
CA VAL A 22 -9.68 21.01 -14.93
C VAL A 22 -10.05 21.53 -16.33
N VAL A 23 -11.25 22.10 -16.47
CA VAL A 23 -11.61 22.92 -17.63
C VAL A 23 -11.38 24.37 -17.27
N LEU A 24 -10.32 24.94 -17.84
CA LEU A 24 -10.06 26.37 -17.87
C LEU A 24 -11.18 27.05 -18.68
N ARG A 25 -11.98 27.91 -18.03
CA ARG A 25 -12.86 28.85 -18.74
C ARG A 25 -12.47 30.29 -18.43
N ARG A 26 -12.21 30.98 -19.52
CA ARG A 26 -11.65 32.31 -19.70
C ARG A 26 -12.71 33.40 -19.50
N GLY A 27 -12.35 34.42 -18.72
CA GLY A 27 -12.59 35.87 -18.85
C GLY A 27 -13.89 36.46 -19.42
N GLY A 28 -14.32 37.55 -18.78
CA GLY A 28 -15.27 38.56 -19.24
C GLY A 28 -16.30 38.84 -18.14
N GLY A 29 -16.33 39.97 -17.45
CA GLY A 29 -16.11 41.35 -17.88
C GLY A 29 -17.43 42.09 -17.68
N GLY A 30 -17.51 43.00 -16.71
CA GLY A 30 -18.72 43.80 -16.48
C GLY A 30 -18.95 44.18 -15.02
N GLY A 31 -18.38 45.31 -14.61
CA GLY A 31 -18.65 45.92 -13.30
C GLY A 31 -18.46 47.42 -13.44
N ALA A 32 -19.51 48.09 -13.88
CA ALA A 32 -19.55 49.51 -14.15
C ALA A 32 -19.40 50.32 -12.86
N SER A 33 -18.43 51.24 -12.89
CA SER A 33 -18.29 52.35 -11.95
C SER A 33 -19.20 53.49 -12.38
N LEU A 34 -20.02 54.04 -11.48
CA LEU A 34 -20.67 55.36 -11.57
C LEU A 34 -21.16 55.81 -10.17
N PRO A 35 -21.39 57.13 -9.93
CA PRO A 35 -20.50 57.88 -9.05
C PRO A 35 -21.17 58.52 -7.82
N LEU A 36 -20.31 59.10 -6.99
CA LEU A 36 -20.60 60.05 -5.91
C LEU A 36 -21.47 61.23 -6.38
N ALA A 37 -22.52 61.52 -5.62
CA ALA A 37 -23.14 62.85 -5.58
C ALA A 37 -23.59 63.18 -4.16
N SER A 38 -22.88 64.14 -3.55
CA SER A 38 -23.33 64.92 -2.41
C SER A 38 -24.58 65.73 -2.77
N ASN A 39 -25.48 65.94 -1.82
CA ASN A 39 -26.19 67.21 -1.67
C ASN A 39 -26.74 67.37 -0.22
N ARG A 40 -26.30 68.47 0.43
CA ARG A 40 -27.07 69.22 1.44
C ARG A 40 -28.36 69.72 0.75
N THR A 41 -29.50 69.94 1.38
CA THR A 41 -29.76 70.93 2.45
C THR A 41 -31.25 70.83 2.84
N THR A 42 -31.57 71.35 4.03
CA THR A 42 -32.80 72.13 4.36
C THR A 42 -33.78 71.50 5.34
N ALA A 43 -34.04 72.30 6.39
CA ALA A 43 -34.97 72.13 7.48
C ALA A 43 -36.44 72.13 7.03
N GLY A 44 -37.29 71.50 7.83
CA GLY A 44 -38.74 71.50 7.65
C GLY A 44 -39.43 70.73 8.77
N ASN A 45 -39.76 71.44 9.83
CA ASN A 45 -40.59 71.02 10.95
C ASN A 45 -42.01 70.65 10.45
N VAL A 46 -42.71 69.74 11.16
CA VAL A 46 -44.19 69.63 11.35
C VAL A 46 -44.57 68.16 11.62
N GLN A 47 -44.70 67.86 12.92
CA GLN A 47 -45.95 67.47 13.56
C GLN A 47 -46.65 66.13 13.21
N GLN A 48 -46.71 65.31 14.28
CA GLN A 48 -47.85 64.50 14.74
C GLN A 48 -48.18 63.15 14.05
N MET A 49 -48.16 62.15 14.95
CA MET A 49 -49.09 61.03 15.03
C MET A 49 -48.89 59.91 14.01
N ARG A 50 -48.17 58.87 14.43
CA ARG A 50 -48.75 57.52 14.52
C ARG A 50 -47.84 56.62 15.35
N SER A 51 -48.27 56.47 16.60
CA SER A 51 -48.02 55.34 17.49
C SER A 51 -48.01 54.02 16.71
N GLN A 52 -46.85 53.37 16.69
CA GLN A 52 -46.68 51.92 16.74
C GLN A 52 -45.25 51.65 17.22
N GLU A 53 -45.04 51.86 18.52
CA GLU A 53 -43.92 51.23 19.22
C GLU A 53 -44.17 49.72 19.18
N VAL A 54 -43.62 49.06 18.16
CA VAL A 54 -43.36 47.63 18.21
C VAL A 54 -42.28 47.46 19.26
N LEU A 55 -42.70 47.36 20.52
CA LEU A 55 -41.86 46.94 21.63
C LEU A 55 -41.28 45.58 21.27
N GLY A 56 -40.05 45.60 20.75
CA GLY A 56 -39.28 44.43 20.42
C GLY A 56 -39.21 43.53 21.65
N ARG A 57 -39.79 42.33 21.53
CA ARG A 57 -39.66 41.28 22.55
C ARG A 57 -38.17 41.17 22.94
N PRO A 58 -37.81 41.29 24.23
CA PRO A 58 -36.43 41.14 24.64
C PRO A 58 -35.92 39.76 24.22
N ARG A 59 -34.70 39.71 23.69
CA ARG A 59 -34.00 38.50 23.25
C ARG A 59 -33.84 37.51 24.43
N VAL A 60 -34.85 36.68 24.68
CA VAL A 60 -34.89 35.66 25.74
C VAL A 60 -33.64 34.74 25.70
N HIS A 61 -33.11 34.48 24.50
CA HIS A 61 -31.94 33.61 24.30
C HIS A 61 -30.62 34.14 24.86
N ALA A 62 -30.42 35.47 24.94
CA ALA A 62 -29.21 36.03 25.57
C ALA A 62 -29.22 35.77 27.09
N SER A 63 -30.40 35.93 27.71
CA SER A 63 -30.58 35.70 29.14
C SER A 63 -30.39 34.22 29.54
N ASP A 64 -30.74 33.28 28.66
CA ASP A 64 -30.61 31.85 28.96
C ASP A 64 -29.18 31.34 28.82
N ALA A 65 -28.47 31.77 27.77
CA ALA A 65 -27.06 31.45 27.61
C ALA A 65 -26.22 31.99 28.79
N GLU A 66 -26.55 33.18 29.29
CA GLU A 66 -25.91 33.76 30.48
C GLU A 66 -26.25 32.99 31.76
N ARG A 67 -27.53 32.62 31.98
CA ARG A 67 -27.90 31.75 33.12
C ARG A 67 -27.16 30.42 33.10
N GLN A 68 -27.05 29.79 31.93
CA GLN A 68 -26.32 28.52 31.77
C GLN A 68 -24.82 28.69 32.01
N ARG A 69 -24.22 29.79 31.54
CA ARG A 69 -22.82 30.13 31.82
C ARG A 69 -22.59 30.31 33.33
N SER A 70 -23.42 31.11 34.00
CA SER A 70 -23.32 31.35 35.44
C SER A 70 -23.53 30.07 36.25
N ARG A 71 -24.46 29.20 35.85
CA ARG A 71 -24.64 27.87 36.47
C ARG A 71 -23.39 27.00 36.30
N ARG A 72 -22.79 26.95 35.11
CA ARG A 72 -21.56 26.20 34.84
C ARG A 72 -20.34 26.77 35.56
N GLN A 73 -20.30 28.07 35.86
CA GLN A 73 -19.22 28.66 36.65
C GLN A 73 -19.31 28.32 38.14
N ARG A 74 -20.52 28.07 38.64
CA ARG A 74 -20.78 27.74 40.04
C ARG A 74 -20.89 26.23 40.30
N GLU A 75 -20.75 25.40 39.27
CA GLU A 75 -20.85 23.95 39.41
C GLU A 75 -19.64 23.40 40.18
N SER A 76 -19.88 22.49 41.11
CA SER A 76 -18.82 21.73 41.76
C SER A 76 -18.17 20.75 40.77
N SER A 77 -16.97 20.25 41.11
CA SER A 77 -16.30 19.24 40.28
C SER A 77 -17.13 17.96 40.11
N GLN A 78 -17.90 17.56 41.13
CA GLN A 78 -18.80 16.40 41.07
C GLN A 78 -19.99 16.66 40.14
N GLU A 79 -20.66 17.80 40.27
CA GLU A 79 -21.77 18.18 39.38
C GLU A 79 -21.30 18.30 37.92
N ARG A 80 -20.11 18.87 37.69
CA ARG A 80 -19.47 18.92 36.38
C ARG A 80 -19.26 17.52 35.82
N ALA A 81 -18.72 16.60 36.63
CA ALA A 81 -18.47 15.22 36.21
C ALA A 81 -19.78 14.51 35.83
N VAL A 82 -20.83 14.64 36.64
CA VAL A 82 -22.16 14.08 36.35
C VAL A 82 -22.74 14.65 35.05
N ARG A 83 -22.65 15.97 34.85
CA ARG A 83 -23.10 16.62 33.60
C ARG A 83 -22.35 16.09 32.39
N LEU A 84 -21.01 16.07 32.43
CA LEU A 84 -20.19 15.57 31.32
C LEU A 84 -20.43 14.08 31.04
N HIS A 85 -20.65 13.28 32.09
CA HIS A 85 -21.01 11.87 31.95
C HIS A 85 -22.38 11.69 31.27
N ALA A 86 -23.39 12.46 31.70
CA ALA A 86 -24.71 12.45 31.06
C ALA A 86 -24.64 12.91 29.59
N ASP A 87 -23.84 13.94 29.29
CA ASP A 87 -23.61 14.44 27.92
C ASP A 87 -22.99 13.34 27.04
N ARG A 88 -21.96 12.64 27.55
CA ARG A 88 -21.32 11.51 26.88
C ARG A 88 -22.32 10.39 26.58
N LEU A 89 -23.14 10.00 27.55
CA LEU A 89 -24.15 8.95 27.36
C LEU A 89 -25.20 9.33 26.31
N ARG A 90 -25.65 10.59 26.29
CA ARG A 90 -26.58 11.07 25.26
C ARG A 90 -25.94 11.00 23.87
N HIS A 91 -24.68 11.44 23.72
CA HIS A 91 -23.96 11.31 22.46
C HIS A 91 -23.78 9.85 22.05
N GLN A 92 -23.38 8.96 22.96
CA GLN A 92 -23.22 7.53 22.66
C GLN A 92 -24.52 6.90 22.17
N ARG A 93 -25.65 7.17 22.85
CA ARG A 93 -26.97 6.71 22.42
C ARG A 93 -27.36 7.27 21.05
N GLY A 94 -27.04 8.55 20.79
CA GLY A 94 -27.23 9.16 19.47
C GLY A 94 -26.43 8.44 18.39
N ARG A 95 -25.13 8.17 18.62
CA ARG A 95 -24.27 7.45 17.66
C ARG A 95 -24.70 6.01 17.44
N ALA A 96 -25.24 5.35 18.46
CA ALA A 96 -25.73 3.97 18.34
C ALA A 96 -27.01 3.86 17.49
N ARG A 97 -27.83 4.93 17.45
CA ARG A 97 -29.08 4.99 16.67
C ARG A 97 -28.91 5.64 15.29
N GLU A 98 -27.71 6.12 14.98
CA GLU A 98 -27.37 6.79 13.74
C GLU A 98 -27.49 5.85 12.55
N THR A 99 -28.21 6.29 11.52
CA THR A 99 -28.30 5.59 10.23
C THR A 99 -26.97 5.64 9.47
N SER A 100 -26.81 4.77 8.47
CA SER A 100 -25.62 4.80 7.60
C SER A 100 -25.43 6.14 6.88
N GLN A 101 -26.52 6.80 6.46
CA GLN A 101 -26.48 8.09 5.78
C GLN A 101 -26.03 9.21 6.73
N GLU A 102 -26.67 9.32 7.90
CA GLU A 102 -26.28 10.30 8.93
C GLU A 102 -24.82 10.14 9.35
N ARG A 103 -24.37 8.89 9.49
CA ARG A 103 -22.97 8.55 9.80
C ARG A 103 -22.02 9.08 8.73
N VAL A 104 -22.33 8.87 7.45
CA VAL A 104 -21.51 9.37 6.33
C VAL A 104 -21.48 10.89 6.34
N THR A 105 -22.63 11.55 6.41
CA THR A 105 -22.71 13.03 6.46
C THR A 105 -21.89 13.58 7.62
N ARG A 106 -22.04 13.02 8.82
CA ARG A 106 -21.28 13.43 9.99
C ARG A 106 -19.77 13.26 9.80
N HIS A 107 -19.33 12.15 9.22
CA HIS A 107 -17.89 11.94 8.93
C HIS A 107 -17.38 12.90 7.84
N GLN A 108 -18.20 13.24 6.86
CA GLN A 108 -17.86 14.24 5.84
C GLN A 108 -17.68 15.62 6.48
N GLU A 109 -18.65 16.09 7.25
CA GLU A 109 -18.56 17.38 7.96
C GLU A 109 -17.36 17.42 8.92
N ASP A 110 -17.07 16.31 9.59
CA ASP A 110 -15.91 16.22 10.48
C ASP A 110 -14.58 16.29 9.71
N SER A 111 -14.50 15.60 8.57
CA SER A 111 -13.35 15.70 7.67
C SER A 111 -13.17 17.10 7.10
N GLU A 112 -14.25 17.82 6.80
CA GLU A 112 -14.22 19.20 6.31
C GLU A 112 -13.74 20.17 7.40
N ARG A 113 -14.30 20.08 8.61
CA ARG A 113 -13.80 20.86 9.76
C ARG A 113 -12.32 20.61 10.00
N HIS A 114 -11.88 19.35 9.95
CA HIS A 114 -10.46 19.03 10.09
C HIS A 114 -9.63 19.65 8.96
N ARG A 115 -10.09 19.59 7.70
CA ARG A 115 -9.41 20.21 6.56
C ARG A 115 -9.27 21.72 6.73
N GLU A 116 -10.33 22.40 7.16
CA GLU A 116 -10.30 23.84 7.43
C GLU A 116 -9.34 24.20 8.57
N LEU A 117 -9.36 23.42 9.67
CA LEU A 117 -8.42 23.59 10.76
C LEU A 117 -6.98 23.44 10.28
N ARG A 118 -6.66 22.39 9.48
CA ARG A 118 -5.33 22.19 8.88
C ARG A 118 -4.92 23.35 7.97
N ALA A 119 -5.87 23.92 7.22
CA ALA A 119 -5.59 25.03 6.31
C ALA A 119 -5.27 26.34 7.07
N ARG A 120 -5.82 26.51 8.28
CA ARG A 120 -5.59 27.67 9.15
C ARG A 120 -4.41 27.51 10.11
N GLU A 121 -3.79 26.32 10.19
CA GLU A 121 -2.61 26.08 11.02
C GLU A 121 -1.46 27.01 10.65
N THR A 122 -0.90 27.66 11.67
CA THR A 122 0.38 28.35 11.57
C THR A 122 1.52 27.35 11.34
N SER A 123 2.66 27.83 10.87
CA SER A 123 3.86 26.99 10.69
C SER A 123 4.31 26.33 11.99
N GLN A 124 4.17 27.00 13.13
CA GLN A 124 4.54 26.47 14.45
C GLN A 124 3.58 25.37 14.92
N GLU A 125 2.27 25.56 14.77
CA GLU A 125 1.27 24.52 15.09
C GLU A 125 1.45 23.29 14.20
N ARG A 126 1.71 23.51 12.90
CA ARG A 126 2.01 22.45 11.94
C ARG A 126 3.26 21.65 12.35
N ALA A 127 4.34 22.34 12.71
CA ALA A 127 5.58 21.71 13.16
C ALA A 127 5.37 20.88 14.43
N THR A 128 4.68 21.46 15.43
CA THR A 128 4.35 20.78 16.69
C THR A 128 3.55 19.50 16.43
N ARG A 129 2.51 19.59 15.60
CA ARG A 129 1.72 18.42 15.20
C ARG A 129 2.55 17.34 14.53
N HIS A 130 3.41 17.69 13.58
CA HIS A 130 4.25 16.71 12.90
C HIS A 130 5.27 16.07 13.85
N GLN A 131 5.78 16.83 14.82
CA GLN A 131 6.61 16.27 15.89
C GLN A 131 5.84 15.27 16.73
N GLU A 132 4.66 15.64 17.25
CA GLU A 132 3.81 14.73 18.03
C GLU A 132 3.43 13.46 17.24
N ASP A 133 3.16 13.59 15.94
CA ASP A 133 2.85 12.44 15.09
C ASP A 133 4.05 11.52 14.88
N SER A 134 5.24 12.10 14.71
CA SER A 134 6.50 11.36 14.62
C SER A 134 6.83 10.64 15.93
N GLU A 135 6.60 11.29 17.08
CA GLU A 135 6.80 10.69 18.40
C GLU A 135 5.82 9.54 18.65
N ARG A 136 4.54 9.71 18.30
CA ARG A 136 3.56 8.60 18.34
C ARG A 136 3.99 7.44 17.46
N HIS A 137 4.45 7.71 16.23
CA HIS A 137 4.92 6.65 15.35
C HIS A 137 6.15 5.94 15.92
N ARG A 138 7.11 6.68 16.48
CA ARG A 138 8.29 6.12 17.16
C ARG A 138 7.88 5.18 18.30
N GLN A 139 6.99 5.64 19.19
CA GLN A 139 6.51 4.83 20.31
C GLN A 139 5.78 3.56 19.85
N LEU A 140 5.03 3.62 18.75
CA LEU A 140 4.40 2.45 18.15
C LEU A 140 5.45 1.47 17.61
N ARG A 141 6.49 1.95 16.94
CA ARG A 141 7.60 1.12 16.43
C ARG A 141 8.42 0.45 17.52
N GLU A 142 8.60 1.13 18.66
CA GLU A 142 9.29 0.58 19.84
C GLU A 142 8.50 -0.58 20.48
N ARG A 143 7.16 -0.54 20.41
CA ARG A 143 6.27 -1.58 20.96
C ARG A 143 5.95 -2.69 19.95
N GLU A 144 6.34 -2.52 18.70
CA GLU A 144 6.05 -3.45 17.61
C GLU A 144 6.79 -4.78 17.81
N THR A 145 6.03 -5.88 17.76
CA THR A 145 6.58 -7.23 17.81
C THR A 145 7.32 -7.58 16.51
N SER A 146 8.20 -8.57 16.54
CA SER A 146 8.89 -9.04 15.33
C SER A 146 7.93 -9.54 14.25
N GLN A 147 6.80 -10.14 14.64
CA GLN A 147 5.76 -10.60 13.71
C GLN A 147 5.05 -9.43 13.03
N GLU A 148 4.63 -8.42 13.80
CA GLU A 148 4.01 -7.20 13.24
C GLU A 148 4.97 -6.47 12.30
N ARG A 149 6.24 -6.37 12.67
CA ARG A 149 7.28 -5.76 11.83
C ARG A 149 7.48 -6.52 10.53
N ALA A 150 7.53 -7.85 10.59
CA ALA A 150 7.65 -8.69 9.40
C ALA A 150 6.44 -8.56 8.47
N ALA A 151 5.22 -8.58 9.03
CA ALA A 151 3.98 -8.36 8.27
C ALA A 151 3.96 -6.97 7.63
N GLY A 152 4.38 -5.92 8.36
CA GLY A 152 4.49 -4.57 7.83
C GLY A 152 5.48 -4.45 6.67
N HIS A 153 6.63 -5.12 6.74
CA HIS A 153 7.60 -5.19 5.63
C HIS A 153 7.06 -5.95 4.42
N GLN A 154 6.31 -7.02 4.63
CA GLN A 154 5.64 -7.76 3.54
C GLN A 154 4.62 -6.87 2.84
N GLU A 155 3.73 -6.22 3.59
CA GLU A 155 2.72 -5.32 3.02
C GLU A 155 3.36 -4.15 2.26
N ASP A 156 4.45 -3.57 2.80
CA ASP A 156 5.18 -2.50 2.12
C ASP A 156 5.85 -2.97 0.83
N SER A 157 6.44 -4.16 0.84
CA SER A 157 7.03 -4.78 -0.35
C SER A 157 5.97 -5.04 -1.43
N GLU A 158 4.77 -5.48 -1.05
CA GLU A 158 3.65 -5.69 -1.96
C GLU A 158 3.13 -4.36 -2.54
N ARG A 159 2.97 -3.33 -1.72
CA ARG A 159 2.63 -1.98 -2.20
C ARG A 159 3.67 -1.48 -3.19
N HIS A 160 4.96 -1.67 -2.89
CA HIS A 160 6.03 -1.30 -3.80
C HIS A 160 5.95 -2.07 -5.12
N ARG A 161 5.73 -3.39 -5.07
CA ARG A 161 5.54 -4.22 -6.27
C ARG A 161 4.38 -3.72 -7.13
N GLN A 162 3.21 -3.46 -6.53
CA GLN A 162 2.05 -2.94 -7.26
C GLN A 162 2.31 -1.55 -7.87
N LEU A 163 3.05 -0.68 -7.17
CA LEU A 163 3.46 0.61 -7.72
C LEU A 163 4.40 0.45 -8.92
N ARG A 164 5.33 -0.51 -8.88
CA ARG A 164 6.24 -0.82 -10.00
C ARG A 164 5.52 -1.40 -11.22
N GLU A 165 4.49 -2.20 -10.99
CA GLU A 165 3.65 -2.77 -12.05
C GLU A 165 2.82 -1.69 -12.76
N ARG A 166 2.36 -0.68 -12.02
CA ARG A 166 1.57 0.45 -12.56
C ARG A 166 2.43 1.59 -13.13
N GLU A 167 3.73 1.52 -12.94
CA GLU A 167 4.70 2.52 -13.40
C GLU A 167 4.69 2.61 -14.94
N THR A 168 4.55 3.82 -15.46
CA THR A 168 4.70 4.10 -16.89
C THR A 168 6.17 3.95 -17.32
N SER A 169 6.41 3.75 -18.61
CA SER A 169 7.79 3.66 -19.13
C SER A 169 8.63 4.91 -18.82
N GLN A 170 8.01 6.10 -18.80
CA GLN A 170 8.68 7.35 -18.46
C GLN A 170 9.08 7.41 -16.98
N GLU A 171 8.16 7.06 -16.06
CA GLU A 171 8.45 7.00 -14.62
C GLU A 171 9.54 5.98 -14.32
N ARG A 172 9.50 4.81 -14.99
CA ARG A 172 10.52 3.77 -14.86
C ARG A 172 11.89 4.25 -15.31
N ALA A 173 11.96 4.93 -16.45
CA ALA A 173 13.21 5.49 -16.96
C ALA A 173 13.77 6.56 -16.01
N ALA A 174 12.92 7.48 -15.53
CA ALA A 174 13.31 8.54 -14.60
C ALA A 174 13.87 7.94 -13.30
N ARG A 175 13.21 6.93 -12.73
CA ARG A 175 13.74 6.22 -11.55
C ARG A 175 15.10 5.59 -11.81
N HIS A 176 15.26 4.85 -12.91
CA HIS A 176 16.53 4.21 -13.21
C HIS A 176 17.67 5.23 -13.41
N GLN A 177 17.35 6.39 -13.99
CA GLN A 177 18.29 7.51 -14.05
C GLN A 177 18.64 8.04 -12.66
N GLU A 178 17.66 8.25 -11.78
CA GLU A 178 17.89 8.68 -10.41
C GLU A 178 18.74 7.68 -9.62
N ASP A 179 18.43 6.38 -9.71
CA ASP A 179 19.19 5.29 -9.10
C ASP A 179 20.65 5.29 -9.59
N ALA A 180 20.86 5.46 -10.91
CA ALA A 180 22.19 5.56 -11.50
C ALA A 180 22.95 6.81 -11.03
N HIS A 181 22.27 7.95 -10.89
CA HIS A 181 22.84 9.18 -10.35
C HIS A 181 23.24 9.02 -8.89
N ARG A 182 22.38 8.39 -8.07
CA ARG A 182 22.66 8.09 -6.66
C ARG A 182 23.87 7.18 -6.52
N HIS A 183 23.94 6.11 -7.32
CA HIS A 183 25.11 5.24 -7.35
C HIS A 183 26.37 5.95 -7.81
N ARG A 184 26.29 6.83 -8.81
CA ARG A 184 27.45 7.61 -9.27
C ARG A 184 27.98 8.52 -8.17
N ARG A 185 27.10 9.28 -7.52
CA ARG A 185 27.46 10.15 -6.39
C ARG A 185 28.11 9.35 -5.26
N SER A 186 27.47 8.25 -4.84
CA SER A 186 28.03 7.37 -3.82
C SER A 186 29.42 6.82 -4.17
N ARG A 187 29.73 6.56 -5.46
CA ARG A 187 31.07 6.14 -5.92
C ARG A 187 32.07 7.29 -6.04
N THR A 188 31.60 8.52 -6.21
CA THR A 188 32.47 9.70 -6.24
C THR A 188 32.89 10.09 -4.82
N ASP A 189 31.97 9.93 -3.88
CA ASP A 189 32.16 10.28 -2.48
C ASP A 189 32.74 9.12 -1.64
N GLU A 190 33.00 7.95 -2.25
CA GLU A 190 33.54 6.77 -1.55
C GLU A 190 34.99 7.03 -1.10
N ASP A 191 35.29 6.70 0.16
CA ASP A 191 36.67 6.73 0.63
C ASP A 191 37.46 5.49 0.11
N PRO A 192 38.81 5.50 0.16
CA PRO A 192 39.61 4.39 -0.33
C PRO A 192 39.34 3.03 0.34
N GLU A 193 38.96 3.03 1.62
CA GLU A 193 38.65 1.82 2.38
C GLU A 193 37.28 1.26 1.97
N GLU A 194 36.26 2.10 1.88
CA GLU A 194 34.94 1.75 1.35
C GLU A 194 35.05 1.19 -0.08
N ARG A 195 35.86 1.82 -0.93
CA ARG A 195 36.16 1.33 -2.28
C ARG A 195 36.78 -0.06 -2.25
N ARG A 196 37.74 -0.30 -1.36
CA ARG A 196 38.40 -1.61 -1.20
C ARG A 196 37.41 -2.67 -0.74
N VAL A 197 36.58 -2.38 0.25
CA VAL A 197 35.52 -3.28 0.75
C VAL A 197 34.51 -3.61 -0.35
N ARG A 198 34.07 -2.62 -1.12
CA ARG A 198 33.16 -2.83 -2.26
C ARG A 198 33.78 -3.75 -3.31
N LEU A 199 35.01 -3.47 -3.74
CA LEU A 199 35.70 -4.26 -4.77
C LEU A 199 35.98 -5.70 -4.30
N THR A 200 36.35 -5.90 -3.03
CA THR A 200 36.54 -7.24 -2.45
C THR A 200 35.23 -8.00 -2.35
N THR A 201 34.16 -7.36 -1.86
CA THR A 201 32.80 -7.95 -1.82
C THR A 201 32.29 -8.31 -3.21
N ASP A 202 32.51 -7.45 -4.20
CA ASP A 202 32.16 -7.73 -5.60
C ASP A 202 32.96 -8.90 -6.14
N ALA A 203 34.27 -8.95 -5.89
CA ALA A 203 35.14 -10.06 -6.29
C ALA A 203 34.71 -11.39 -5.65
N GLU A 204 34.35 -11.38 -4.36
CA GLU A 204 33.79 -12.54 -3.67
C GLU A 204 32.44 -12.97 -4.24
N ARG A 205 31.54 -12.02 -4.51
CA ARG A 205 30.25 -12.30 -5.15
C ARG A 205 30.45 -12.96 -6.51
N HIS A 206 31.40 -12.47 -7.31
CA HIS A 206 31.77 -13.08 -8.58
C HIS A 206 32.39 -14.47 -8.40
N ARG A 207 33.29 -14.66 -7.42
CA ARG A 207 33.87 -15.96 -7.08
C ARG A 207 32.77 -16.96 -6.69
N ARG A 208 31.86 -16.57 -5.79
CA ARG A 208 30.71 -17.39 -5.37
C ARG A 208 29.81 -17.74 -6.55
N ARG A 209 29.48 -16.77 -7.40
CA ARG A 209 28.69 -17.03 -8.62
C ARG A 209 29.36 -18.02 -9.57
N ARG A 210 30.70 -17.96 -9.70
CA ARG A 210 31.47 -18.90 -10.53
C ARG A 210 31.67 -20.27 -9.86
N SER A 211 31.66 -20.34 -8.52
CA SER A 211 31.82 -21.59 -7.76
C SER A 211 30.49 -22.30 -7.50
N LEU A 212 29.35 -21.68 -7.79
CA LEU A 212 28.08 -22.40 -7.83
C LEU A 212 28.18 -23.44 -8.95
N PRO A 213 27.96 -24.74 -8.68
CA PRO A 213 28.03 -25.75 -9.71
C PRO A 213 27.04 -25.38 -10.83
N SER A 214 27.50 -25.50 -12.09
CA SER A 214 26.68 -25.26 -13.30
C SER A 214 25.34 -26.00 -13.31
N ARG A 215 25.18 -26.99 -12.42
CA ARG A 215 23.94 -27.71 -12.11
C ARG A 215 22.76 -26.82 -11.67
N MET A 216 22.97 -25.54 -11.30
CA MET A 216 21.88 -24.62 -10.87
C MET A 216 21.74 -23.31 -11.67
N LEU A 217 22.56 -23.10 -12.70
CA LEU A 217 22.46 -21.93 -13.58
C LEU A 217 22.36 -22.46 -15.00
N GLY A 218 21.11 -22.71 -15.46
CA GLY A 218 20.75 -23.26 -16.77
C GLY A 218 21.19 -22.42 -17.96
N ILE A 219 22.49 -22.23 -18.11
CA ILE A 219 23.18 -21.58 -19.22
C ILE A 219 24.53 -22.28 -19.38
N THR A 220 24.55 -23.41 -20.09
CA THR A 220 25.80 -23.95 -20.64
C THR A 220 26.22 -23.10 -21.84
N LEU A 221 26.87 -21.98 -21.56
CA LEU A 221 27.65 -21.24 -22.56
C LEU A 221 28.87 -22.08 -22.95
N GLY A 222 28.75 -22.86 -24.03
CA GLY A 222 29.89 -23.21 -24.89
C GLY A 222 30.50 -24.61 -24.78
N GLY A 223 30.02 -25.49 -23.91
CA GLY A 223 30.39 -26.92 -23.95
C GLY A 223 29.21 -27.73 -24.49
N ARG A 224 29.38 -28.45 -25.62
CA ARG A 224 28.45 -29.53 -25.97
C ARG A 224 28.50 -30.54 -24.83
N VAL A 225 27.55 -30.48 -23.91
CA VAL A 225 27.31 -31.60 -22.99
C VAL A 225 26.92 -32.76 -23.90
N ALA A 226 27.65 -33.88 -23.82
CA ALA A 226 27.29 -35.04 -24.61
C ALA A 226 25.87 -35.44 -24.18
N ALA A 227 24.99 -35.74 -25.13
CA ALA A 227 23.62 -36.12 -24.81
C ALA A 227 23.56 -37.32 -23.85
N GLN A 228 24.59 -38.17 -23.88
CA GLN A 228 24.83 -39.24 -22.92
C GLN A 228 24.98 -38.75 -21.47
N ASP A 229 25.68 -37.65 -21.22
CA ASP A 229 25.90 -37.12 -19.87
C ASP A 229 24.59 -36.56 -19.30
N LEU A 230 23.81 -35.86 -20.14
CA LEU A 230 22.46 -35.41 -19.78
C LEU A 230 21.56 -36.61 -19.49
N TRP A 231 21.58 -37.65 -20.33
CA TRP A 231 20.83 -38.86 -20.08
C TRP A 231 21.20 -39.48 -18.73
N ASN A 232 22.49 -39.64 -18.44
CA ASN A 232 22.95 -40.21 -17.17
C ASN A 232 22.50 -39.38 -15.96
N ASP A 233 22.48 -38.05 -16.07
CA ASP A 233 22.05 -37.15 -15.00
C ASP A 233 20.53 -37.18 -14.75
N PHE A 234 19.72 -37.39 -15.80
CA PHE A 234 18.26 -37.38 -15.71
C PHE A 234 17.65 -38.77 -15.60
N ALA A 235 18.37 -39.84 -15.94
CA ALA A 235 17.86 -41.21 -15.92
C ALA A 235 17.30 -41.60 -14.56
N ASP A 236 17.97 -41.22 -13.47
CA ASP A 236 17.49 -41.49 -12.12
C ASP A 236 16.14 -40.81 -11.84
N ALA A 237 16.04 -39.50 -12.09
CA ALA A 237 14.81 -38.74 -11.86
C ALA A 237 13.65 -39.20 -12.76
N MET A 238 13.93 -39.60 -13.99
CA MET A 238 12.90 -40.12 -14.91
C MET A 238 12.48 -41.56 -14.56
N SER A 239 13.36 -42.32 -13.91
CA SER A 239 13.07 -43.69 -13.47
C SER A 239 12.26 -43.74 -12.17
N ASP A 240 12.15 -42.62 -11.43
CA ASP A 240 11.46 -42.58 -10.13
C ASP A 240 10.01 -43.07 -10.23
N ASP A 241 9.25 -42.66 -11.24
CA ASP A 241 7.85 -43.09 -11.42
C ASP A 241 7.72 -44.62 -11.58
N TYR A 242 8.71 -45.25 -12.21
CA TYR A 242 8.79 -46.70 -12.39
C TYR A 242 9.26 -47.41 -11.12
N ILE A 243 10.19 -46.82 -10.37
CA ILE A 243 10.61 -47.34 -9.06
C ILE A 243 9.41 -47.37 -8.10
N HIS A 244 8.57 -46.33 -8.09
CA HIS A 244 7.35 -46.30 -7.26
C HIS A 244 6.32 -47.36 -7.67
N GLN A 245 6.35 -47.84 -8.92
CA GLN A 245 5.52 -48.94 -9.41
C GLN A 245 6.08 -50.32 -9.06
N GLY A 246 7.20 -50.39 -8.33
CA GLY A 246 7.81 -51.63 -7.86
C GLY A 246 8.85 -52.23 -8.82
N TYR A 247 9.22 -51.52 -9.88
CA TYR A 247 10.31 -51.95 -10.76
C TYR A 247 11.68 -51.72 -10.10
N ASN A 248 12.62 -52.64 -10.34
CA ASN A 248 13.99 -52.43 -9.90
C ASN A 248 14.63 -51.26 -10.68
N ARG A 249 15.66 -50.64 -10.11
CA ARG A 249 16.27 -49.42 -10.68
C ARG A 249 16.74 -49.58 -12.12
N GLU A 250 17.37 -50.70 -12.47
CA GLU A 250 17.89 -50.94 -13.82
C GLU A 250 16.76 -51.03 -14.85
N LEU A 251 15.69 -51.75 -14.50
CA LEU A 251 14.51 -51.92 -15.33
C LEU A 251 13.70 -50.61 -15.43
N ALA A 252 13.66 -49.83 -14.34
CA ALA A 252 13.03 -48.51 -14.29
C ALA A 252 13.74 -47.49 -15.20
N ILE A 253 15.07 -47.48 -15.20
CA ILE A 253 15.88 -46.65 -16.11
C ILE A 253 15.66 -47.10 -17.56
N ALA A 254 15.59 -48.40 -17.81
CA ALA A 254 15.30 -48.92 -19.15
C ALA A 254 13.90 -48.51 -19.65
N PHE A 255 12.87 -48.60 -18.81
CA PHE A 255 11.53 -48.12 -19.17
C PHE A 255 11.52 -46.62 -19.47
N ALA A 256 12.15 -45.81 -18.62
CA ALA A 256 12.28 -44.37 -18.86
C ALA A 256 13.01 -44.08 -20.19
N TYR A 257 14.02 -44.87 -20.57
CA TYR A 257 14.71 -44.72 -21.84
C TYR A 257 13.79 -44.96 -23.03
N PHE A 258 13.07 -46.07 -23.04
CA PHE A 258 12.19 -46.42 -24.15
C PHE A 258 10.98 -45.48 -24.28
N ASP A 259 10.49 -44.92 -23.16
CA ASP A 259 9.48 -43.86 -23.18
C ASP A 259 9.97 -42.58 -23.87
N VAL A 260 11.19 -42.14 -23.54
CA VAL A 260 11.79 -40.96 -24.16
C VAL A 260 12.11 -41.25 -25.62
N LEU A 261 12.60 -42.45 -25.95
CA LEU A 261 12.82 -42.91 -27.33
C LEU A 261 11.54 -42.81 -28.16
N ASP A 262 10.41 -43.32 -27.66
CA ASP A 262 9.12 -43.29 -28.36
C ASP A 262 8.63 -41.85 -28.57
N ARG A 263 8.75 -40.99 -27.56
CA ARG A 263 8.38 -39.57 -27.67
C ARG A 263 9.29 -38.82 -28.65
N MET A 264 10.57 -39.16 -28.71
CA MET A 264 11.51 -38.55 -29.65
C MET A 264 11.26 -39.00 -31.08
N ALA A 265 10.87 -40.25 -31.29
CA ALA A 265 10.46 -40.76 -32.60
C ALA A 265 9.26 -39.98 -33.16
N LEU A 266 8.28 -39.61 -32.33
CA LEU A 266 7.11 -38.82 -32.74
C LEU A 266 7.48 -37.42 -33.28
N ILE A 267 8.57 -36.82 -32.80
CA ILE A 267 9.08 -35.53 -33.26
C ILE A 267 10.14 -35.67 -34.37
N GLY A 268 10.32 -36.88 -34.90
CA GLY A 268 11.27 -37.17 -35.99
C GLY A 268 12.74 -37.14 -35.57
N LYS A 269 13.05 -37.39 -34.30
CA LYS A 269 14.43 -37.44 -33.79
C LYS A 269 14.78 -38.84 -33.31
N ASN A 270 15.98 -39.31 -33.65
CA ASN A 270 16.46 -40.61 -33.20
C ASN A 270 17.31 -40.46 -31.91
N LEU A 271 16.80 -40.93 -30.77
CA LEU A 271 17.54 -40.87 -29.50
C LEU A 271 18.76 -41.81 -29.51
N GLU A 272 18.72 -42.91 -30.25
CA GLU A 272 19.82 -43.89 -30.32
C GLU A 272 21.10 -43.30 -30.92
N GLU A 273 20.97 -42.28 -31.78
CA GLU A 273 22.10 -41.55 -32.36
C GLU A 273 22.82 -40.66 -31.32
N MET A 274 22.15 -40.35 -30.21
CA MET A 274 22.60 -39.41 -29.20
C MET A 274 22.94 -40.07 -27.87
N VAL A 275 22.25 -41.16 -27.52
CA VAL A 275 22.33 -41.83 -26.22
C VAL A 275 22.31 -43.34 -26.43
N SER A 276 23.34 -44.01 -25.90
CA SER A 276 23.45 -45.47 -25.91
C SER A 276 22.36 -46.09 -25.03
N PRO A 277 21.61 -47.07 -25.54
CA PRO A 277 20.55 -47.72 -24.78
C PRO A 277 21.11 -48.45 -23.56
N PRO A 278 20.44 -48.37 -22.39
CA PRO A 278 20.91 -49.04 -21.16
C PRO A 278 20.78 -50.57 -21.24
N VAL A 279 19.90 -51.09 -22.10
CA VAL A 279 19.68 -52.52 -22.35
C VAL A 279 19.47 -52.77 -23.84
N ALA A 280 19.89 -53.95 -24.32
CA ALA A 280 19.83 -54.28 -25.75
C ALA A 280 18.41 -54.48 -26.30
N GLU A 281 17.48 -54.90 -25.45
CA GLU A 281 16.10 -55.19 -25.83
C GLU A 281 15.12 -54.46 -24.92
N ARG A 282 13.96 -54.08 -25.47
CA ARG A 282 12.90 -53.41 -24.70
C ARG A 282 12.39 -54.34 -23.59
N PRO A 283 12.38 -53.90 -22.32
CA PRO A 283 11.84 -54.71 -21.23
C PRO A 283 10.34 -54.96 -21.45
N VAL A 284 9.91 -56.20 -21.22
CA VAL A 284 8.49 -56.56 -21.22
C VAL A 284 7.94 -56.37 -19.81
N ALA A 285 6.90 -55.55 -19.66
CA ALA A 285 6.24 -55.40 -18.38
C ALA A 285 5.70 -56.77 -17.90
N PRO A 286 5.93 -57.17 -16.64
CA PRO A 286 5.36 -58.39 -16.10
C PRO A 286 3.84 -58.30 -16.21
N SER A 287 3.24 -59.32 -16.82
CA SER A 287 1.78 -59.43 -16.90
C SER A 287 1.24 -59.45 -15.48
N VAL A 288 0.51 -58.39 -15.10
CA VAL A 288 -0.13 -58.27 -13.80
C VAL A 288 -1.14 -59.42 -13.70
N ALA A 289 -0.81 -60.42 -12.87
CA ALA A 289 -1.68 -61.54 -12.54
C ALA A 289 -2.66 -61.16 -11.43
#